data_AF-A0A7Y1XW39-F1
#
_entry.id   AF-A0A7Y1XW39-F1
#
_cell.length_a   1.000
_cell.length_b   1.000
_cell.length_c   1.000
_cell.angle_alpha   90.00
_cell.angle_beta   90.00
_cell.angle_gamma   90.00
#
_symmetry.space_group_name_H-M   'P 1'
#
loop_
_entity.id
_entity.type
_entity.pdbx_description
1 polymer ?
#
loop_
_entity_poly.entity_id
_entity_poly.type
_entity_poly.pdbx_seq_one_letter_code
_entity_poly.pdbx_strand_id
1 'polypeptide(L)'
;GRLRDGTAELLVATDVAARGLDVDALTHVVNYDIPSAPESYVHRIGRVGRAGREGTAITLATPRQRRLLNNIERLTKQKINVAKVPTIGDLRERQVDATVEALREALTAEDLDDYNDVLHRLKGEGSERTIALAAIKLAHTGRGAVLDEADIPDASHQFNDDDRRGGKGKKQGKRRDRHDSGTSGGRPQQGHDPNVGYVYVGVGRRGGVRPGDLVGAIANETGLAGRDIGPIRISDHYSVVGVPEASVEDVVGAIKRSTVKGKKTKARRYTD
;
A
#
# COMPACT_ATOMS: atom_id res chain seq x y z
N GLY A 1 -25.18 -4.24 25.56
CA GLY A 1 -24.08 -5.15 25.15
C GLY A 1 -23.02 -4.30 24.49
N ARG A 2 -21.72 -4.54 24.76
CA ARG A 2 -20.62 -3.55 24.53
C ARG A 2 -20.64 -2.77 23.20
N LEU A 3 -21.00 -3.43 22.09
CA LEU A 3 -21.14 -2.78 20.77
C LEU A 3 -22.38 -1.87 20.67
N ARG A 4 -23.53 -2.28 21.21
CA ARG A 4 -24.75 -1.46 21.27
C ARG A 4 -24.60 -0.27 22.21
N ASP A 5 -23.84 -0.48 23.28
CA ASP A 5 -23.60 0.55 24.31
C ASP A 5 -22.49 1.54 23.87
N GLY A 6 -21.97 1.42 22.64
CA GLY A 6 -20.95 2.30 22.07
C GLY A 6 -19.53 2.10 22.62
N THR A 7 -19.35 1.23 23.61
CA THR A 7 -18.03 0.97 24.25
C THR A 7 -17.07 0.13 23.42
N ALA A 8 -17.54 -0.44 22.31
CA ALA A 8 -16.71 -1.17 21.36
C ALA A 8 -17.00 -0.69 19.94
N GLU A 9 -15.98 -0.22 19.25
CA GLU A 9 -16.10 0.31 17.88
C GLU A 9 -15.90 -0.76 16.80
N LEU A 10 -15.33 -1.92 17.18
CA LEU A 10 -15.01 -3.02 16.27
C LEU A 10 -15.53 -4.35 16.80
N LEU A 11 -16.18 -5.12 15.93
CA LEU A 11 -16.60 -6.50 16.19
C LEU A 11 -16.02 -7.41 15.11
N VAL A 12 -15.31 -8.46 15.54
CA VAL A 12 -14.83 -9.53 14.68
C VAL A 12 -15.68 -10.76 14.93
N ALA A 13 -16.29 -11.32 13.88
CA ALA A 13 -17.16 -12.47 13.98
C ALA A 13 -17.05 -13.38 12.76
N THR A 14 -17.29 -14.68 12.97
CA THR A 14 -17.50 -15.66 11.89
C THR A 14 -18.97 -15.70 11.48
N ASP A 15 -19.27 -16.28 10.32
CA ASP A 15 -20.66 -16.39 9.83
C ASP A 15 -21.60 -17.11 10.82
N VAL A 16 -21.07 -18.09 11.56
CA VAL A 16 -21.84 -18.84 12.57
C VAL A 16 -22.12 -17.94 13.77
N ALA A 17 -21.10 -17.28 14.29
CA ALA A 17 -21.22 -16.38 15.45
C ALA A 17 -22.06 -15.14 15.15
N ALA A 18 -22.12 -14.71 13.88
CA ALA A 18 -22.89 -13.55 13.46
C ALA A 18 -24.40 -13.79 13.30
N ARG A 19 -24.84 -15.05 13.27
CA ARG A 19 -26.28 -15.39 13.21
C ARG A 19 -26.93 -15.12 14.56
N GLY A 20 -28.07 -14.44 14.56
CA GLY A 20 -28.77 -14.07 15.80
C GLY A 20 -28.12 -12.90 16.55
N LEU A 21 -27.00 -12.36 16.07
CA LEU A 21 -26.54 -11.04 16.53
C LEU A 21 -27.55 -10.00 16.05
N ASP A 22 -28.33 -9.52 17.01
CA ASP A 22 -29.10 -8.30 16.89
C ASP A 22 -28.14 -7.14 17.19
N VAL A 23 -27.64 -6.53 16.12
CA VAL A 23 -26.71 -5.41 16.15
C VAL A 23 -27.37 -4.28 15.37
N ASP A 24 -27.27 -3.07 15.91
CA ASP A 24 -27.77 -1.87 15.25
C ASP A 24 -27.14 -1.71 13.87
N ALA A 25 -27.77 -0.91 13.02
CA ALA A 25 -27.29 -0.65 11.68
C ALA A 25 -25.83 -0.18 11.72
N LEU A 26 -24.92 -1.01 11.18
CA LEU A 26 -23.50 -0.71 11.14
C LEU A 26 -23.22 0.30 10.03
N THR A 27 -22.24 1.17 10.22
CA THR A 27 -21.74 2.06 9.16
C THR A 27 -20.92 1.30 8.12
N HIS A 28 -20.17 0.30 8.59
CA HIS A 28 -19.16 -0.41 7.80
C HIS A 28 -19.22 -1.92 8.07
N VAL A 29 -19.07 -2.72 7.02
CA VAL A 29 -18.79 -4.15 7.09
C VAL A 29 -17.54 -4.44 6.28
N VAL A 30 -16.58 -5.14 6.90
CA VAL A 30 -15.34 -5.57 6.23
C VAL A 30 -15.34 -7.08 6.14
N ASN A 31 -15.45 -7.61 4.92
CA ASN A 31 -15.22 -9.02 4.64
C ASN A 31 -13.71 -9.25 4.58
N TYR A 32 -13.13 -9.78 5.66
CA TYR A 32 -11.71 -10.15 5.69
C TYR A 32 -11.38 -11.23 4.65
N ASP A 33 -12.25 -12.25 4.56
CA ASP A 33 -12.19 -13.26 3.51
C ASP A 33 -13.45 -13.22 2.64
N ILE A 34 -13.28 -13.41 1.33
CA ILE A 34 -14.40 -13.56 0.40
C ILE A 34 -15.18 -14.84 0.75
N PRO A 35 -16.51 -14.75 1.00
CA PRO A 35 -17.31 -15.94 1.26
C PRO A 35 -17.33 -16.88 0.05
N SER A 36 -17.26 -18.19 0.31
CA SER A 36 -17.30 -19.21 -0.74
C SER A 36 -18.66 -19.28 -1.46
N ALA A 37 -19.74 -18.98 -0.75
CA ALA A 37 -21.10 -18.92 -1.28
C ALA A 37 -21.58 -17.45 -1.42
N PRO A 38 -22.07 -17.02 -2.60
CA PRO A 38 -22.57 -15.67 -2.84
C PRO A 38 -23.70 -15.23 -1.89
N GLU A 39 -24.56 -16.14 -1.45
CA GLU A 39 -25.66 -15.84 -0.53
C GLU A 39 -25.11 -15.39 0.84
N SER A 40 -23.97 -15.96 1.25
CA SER A 40 -23.31 -15.55 2.50
C SER A 40 -22.79 -14.12 2.41
N TYR A 41 -22.34 -13.67 1.23
CA TYR A 41 -21.98 -12.26 1.02
C TYR A 41 -23.15 -11.33 1.31
N VAL A 42 -24.33 -11.62 0.76
CA VAL A 42 -25.55 -10.82 0.96
C VAL A 42 -25.93 -10.75 2.44
N HIS A 43 -25.85 -11.88 3.16
CA HIS A 43 -26.12 -11.90 4.59
C HIS A 43 -25.13 -11.07 5.42
N ARG A 44 -23.84 -11.05 5.03
CA ARG A 44 -22.82 -10.23 5.71
C ARG A 44 -23.04 -8.74 5.47
N ILE A 45 -23.25 -8.33 4.22
CA ILE A 45 -23.43 -6.91 3.90
C ILE A 45 -24.80 -6.37 4.32
N GLY A 46 -25.80 -7.23 4.51
CA GLY A 46 -27.13 -6.87 5.05
C GLY A 46 -27.13 -6.36 6.51
N ARG A 47 -25.94 -6.15 7.10
CA ARG A 47 -25.73 -5.51 8.41
C ARG A 47 -25.51 -4.00 8.32
N VAL A 48 -25.16 -3.48 7.15
CA VAL A 48 -25.10 -2.03 6.88
C VAL A 48 -26.34 -1.58 6.10
N GLY A 49 -26.54 -0.27 5.97
CA GLY A 49 -27.53 0.28 5.04
C GLY A 49 -29.00 0.02 5.39
N ARG A 50 -29.32 -0.14 6.69
CA ARG A 50 -30.68 -0.40 7.17
C ARG A 50 -31.46 0.89 7.41
N ALA A 51 -32.79 0.82 7.30
CA ALA A 51 -33.70 1.93 7.56
C ALA A 51 -33.39 3.22 6.77
N GLY A 52 -32.98 3.07 5.50
CA GLY A 52 -32.68 4.19 4.60
C GLY A 52 -31.35 4.90 4.86
N ARG A 53 -30.55 4.43 5.82
CA ARG A 53 -29.19 4.95 6.07
C ARG A 53 -28.23 4.42 5.02
N GLU A 54 -27.19 5.19 4.73
CA GLU A 54 -26.07 4.71 3.91
C GLU A 54 -25.20 3.71 4.68
N GLY A 55 -24.49 2.87 3.95
CA GLY A 55 -23.62 1.85 4.54
C GLY A 55 -22.58 1.37 3.54
N THR A 56 -21.36 1.11 4.01
CA THR A 56 -20.26 0.68 3.15
C THR A 56 -19.85 -0.75 3.45
N ALA A 57 -19.74 -1.56 2.39
CA ALA A 57 -19.21 -2.91 2.47
C ALA A 57 -17.86 -2.98 1.72
N ILE A 58 -16.81 -3.34 2.45
CA ILE A 58 -15.45 -3.51 1.92
C ILE A 58 -15.13 -5.00 1.93
N THR A 59 -14.53 -5.49 0.85
CA THR A 59 -14.13 -6.91 0.76
C THR A 59 -12.67 -7.00 0.37
N LEU A 60 -11.87 -7.64 1.22
CA LEU A 60 -10.47 -7.91 0.94
C LEU A 60 -10.40 -9.13 0.02
N ALA A 61 -9.64 -9.00 -1.06
CA ALA A 61 -9.59 -9.99 -2.11
C ALA A 61 -8.16 -10.15 -2.63
N THR A 62 -7.72 -11.39 -2.77
CA THR A 62 -6.47 -11.71 -3.48
C THR A 62 -6.74 -11.93 -4.98
N PRO A 63 -5.74 -11.77 -5.86
CA PRO A 63 -5.91 -11.98 -7.30
C PRO A 63 -6.51 -13.33 -7.69
N ARG A 64 -6.21 -14.39 -6.92
CA ARG A 64 -6.69 -15.76 -7.18
C ARG A 64 -8.17 -15.95 -6.89
N GLN A 65 -8.80 -15.06 -6.12
CA GLN A 65 -10.20 -15.18 -5.70
C GLN A 65 -11.19 -14.51 -6.67
N ARG A 66 -10.74 -14.08 -7.85
CA ARG A 66 -11.59 -13.39 -8.85
C ARG A 66 -12.83 -14.18 -9.26
N ARG A 67 -12.75 -15.51 -9.30
CA ARG A 67 -13.91 -16.36 -9.59
C ARG A 67 -15.01 -16.22 -8.53
N LEU A 68 -14.65 -16.08 -7.25
CA LEU A 68 -15.61 -15.90 -6.16
C LEU A 68 -16.29 -14.53 -6.26
N LEU A 69 -15.52 -13.47 -6.55
CA LEU A 69 -16.08 -12.13 -6.80
C LEU A 69 -17.06 -12.15 -7.97
N ASN A 70 -16.72 -12.76 -9.11
CA ASN A 70 -17.60 -12.86 -10.26
C ASN A 70 -18.92 -13.58 -9.93
N ASN A 71 -18.88 -14.61 -9.06
CA ASN A 71 -20.09 -15.30 -8.61
C ASN A 71 -20.97 -14.39 -7.76
N ILE A 72 -20.38 -13.58 -6.89
CA ILE A 72 -21.08 -12.57 -6.09
C ILE A 72 -21.73 -11.54 -7.01
N GLU A 73 -20.98 -10.93 -7.94
CA GLU A 73 -21.50 -9.94 -8.89
C GLU A 73 -22.66 -10.49 -9.73
N ARG A 74 -22.59 -11.77 -10.13
CA ARG A 74 -23.65 -12.42 -10.90
C ARG A 74 -24.94 -12.58 -10.09
N LEU A 75 -24.82 -12.90 -8.80
CA LEU A 75 -25.97 -13.02 -7.90
C LEU A 75 -26.56 -11.64 -7.58
N THR A 76 -25.73 -10.69 -7.19
CA THR A 76 -26.16 -9.33 -6.80
C THR A 76 -26.55 -8.46 -7.97
N LYS A 77 -26.13 -8.84 -9.19
CA LYS A 77 -26.26 -8.05 -10.43
C LYS A 77 -25.60 -6.67 -10.33
N GLN A 78 -24.61 -6.53 -9.46
CA GLN A 78 -23.88 -5.29 -9.22
C GLN A 78 -22.39 -5.53 -9.41
N LYS A 79 -21.72 -4.57 -10.03
CA LYS A 79 -20.27 -4.58 -10.17
C LYS A 79 -19.63 -4.08 -8.89
N ILE A 80 -18.61 -4.80 -8.42
CA ILE A 80 -17.83 -4.41 -7.25
C ILE A 80 -16.69 -3.51 -7.73
N ASN A 81 -16.65 -2.28 -7.22
CA ASN A 81 -15.58 -1.34 -7.53
C ASN A 81 -14.27 -1.81 -6.87
N VAL A 82 -13.27 -2.12 -7.68
CA VAL A 82 -11.94 -2.52 -7.20
C VAL A 82 -11.16 -1.26 -6.83
N ALA A 83 -10.96 -1.05 -5.54
CA ALA A 83 -10.11 0.00 -5.00
C ALA A 83 -8.69 -0.51 -4.74
N LYS A 84 -7.72 0.39 -4.74
CA LYS A 84 -6.35 0.08 -4.31
C LYS A 84 -6.29 0.07 -2.78
N VAL A 85 -5.46 -0.80 -2.24
CA VAL A 85 -5.11 -0.73 -0.82
C VAL A 85 -4.35 0.58 -0.59
N PRO A 86 -4.73 1.38 0.43
CA PRO A 86 -3.98 2.59 0.78
C PRO A 86 -2.51 2.26 1.04
N THR A 87 -1.63 3.15 0.59
CA THR A 87 -0.20 3.06 0.90
C THR A 87 0.07 3.55 2.32
N ILE A 88 1.26 3.27 2.84
CA ILE A 88 1.68 3.81 4.14
C ILE A 88 1.80 5.33 4.07
N GLY A 89 2.17 5.87 2.91
CA GLY A 89 2.13 7.31 2.65
C GLY A 89 0.72 7.89 2.88
N ASP A 90 -0.30 7.25 2.30
CA ASP A 90 -1.70 7.66 2.46
C ASP A 90 -2.16 7.54 3.92
N LEU A 91 -1.74 6.49 4.63
CA LEU A 91 -2.04 6.33 6.06
C LEU A 91 -1.39 7.42 6.90
N ARG A 92 -0.11 7.72 6.66
CA ARG A 92 0.62 8.78 7.37
C ARG A 92 -0.02 10.14 7.13
N GLU A 93 -0.37 10.46 5.89
CA GLU A 93 -1.07 11.71 5.56
C GLU A 93 -2.41 11.82 6.32
N ARG A 94 -3.23 10.75 6.29
CA ARG A 94 -4.48 10.71 7.05
C ARG A 94 -4.29 10.80 8.56
N GLN A 95 -3.25 10.20 9.11
CA GLN A 95 -2.92 10.29 10.53
C GLN A 95 -2.48 11.70 10.92
N VAL A 96 -1.70 12.37 10.08
CA VAL A 96 -1.32 13.77 10.27
C VAL A 96 -2.56 14.66 10.26
N ASP A 97 -3.43 14.51 9.26
CA ASP A 97 -4.68 15.27 9.16
C ASP A 97 -5.55 15.09 10.41
N ALA A 98 -5.79 13.84 10.83
CA ALA A 98 -6.57 13.54 12.02
C ALA A 98 -5.96 14.12 13.32
N THR A 99 -4.62 14.22 13.37
CA THR A 99 -3.92 14.84 14.50
C THR A 99 -4.11 16.35 14.49
N VAL A 100 -4.02 16.98 13.32
CA VAL A 100 -4.25 18.42 13.16
C VAL A 100 -5.69 18.79 13.51
N GLU A 101 -6.67 18.02 13.06
CA GLU A 101 -8.09 18.24 13.39
C GLU A 101 -8.34 18.18 14.90
N ALA A 102 -7.80 17.16 15.57
CA ALA A 102 -7.93 17.03 17.01
C ALA A 102 -7.23 18.15 17.79
N LEU A 103 -6.06 18.62 17.32
CA LEU A 103 -5.39 19.77 17.93
C LEU A 103 -6.20 21.05 17.73
N ARG A 104 -6.83 21.24 16.56
CA ARG A 104 -7.71 22.40 16.32
C ARG A 104 -8.90 22.40 17.27
N GLU A 105 -9.52 21.25 17.49
CA GLU A 105 -10.60 21.09 18.46
C GLU A 105 -10.13 21.40 19.88
N ALA A 106 -9.01 20.81 20.30
CA ALA A 106 -8.42 21.04 21.63
C ALA A 106 -8.00 22.51 21.86
N LEU A 107 -7.55 23.22 20.82
CA LEU A 107 -7.22 24.65 20.91
C LEU A 107 -8.43 25.54 21.18
N THR A 108 -9.65 25.05 20.90
CA THR A 108 -10.90 25.77 21.16
C THR A 108 -11.64 25.29 22.41
N ALA A 109 -11.08 24.31 23.12
CA ALA A 109 -11.70 23.74 24.31
C ALA A 109 -11.63 24.72 25.49
N GLU A 110 -12.73 24.83 26.25
CA GLU A 110 -12.84 25.75 27.38
C GLU A 110 -11.91 25.38 28.55
N ASP A 111 -11.49 24.12 28.62
CA ASP A 111 -10.62 23.56 29.67
C ASP A 111 -9.13 23.60 29.29
N LEU A 112 -8.75 24.23 28.17
CA LEU A 112 -7.36 24.31 27.73
C LEU A 112 -6.47 25.00 28.78
N ASP A 113 -6.99 26.03 29.45
CA ASP A 113 -6.27 26.80 30.45
C ASP A 113 -5.94 26.00 31.72
N ASP A 114 -6.64 24.89 31.99
CA ASP A 114 -6.36 24.01 33.13
C ASP A 114 -4.98 23.34 33.02
N TYR A 115 -4.40 23.29 31.81
CA TYR A 115 -3.09 22.69 31.56
C TYR A 115 -1.91 23.66 31.73
N ASN A 116 -2.16 24.93 32.10
CA ASN A 116 -1.10 25.91 32.32
C ASN A 116 -0.10 25.48 33.40
N ASP A 117 -0.55 24.81 34.45
CA ASP A 117 0.32 24.28 35.51
C ASP A 117 1.29 23.21 34.97
N VAL A 118 0.83 22.36 34.05
CA VAL A 118 1.66 21.35 33.39
C VAL A 118 2.72 22.03 32.53
N LEU A 119 2.32 23.02 31.73
CA LEU A 119 3.23 23.79 30.88
C LEU A 119 4.28 24.54 31.72
N HIS A 120 3.87 25.13 32.84
CA HIS A 120 4.77 25.84 33.75
C HIS A 120 5.80 24.90 34.39
N ARG A 121 5.43 23.66 34.75
CA ARG A 121 6.38 22.68 35.29
C ARG A 121 7.44 22.25 34.28
N LEU A 122 7.07 22.20 33.01
CA LEU A 122 7.99 21.89 31.91
C LEU A 122 8.87 23.09 31.49
N LYS A 123 8.56 24.29 32.01
CA LYS A 123 9.30 25.52 31.72
C LYS A 123 10.72 25.43 32.29
N GLY A 124 11.68 25.14 31.41
CA GLY A 124 13.09 24.92 31.75
C GLY A 124 13.67 23.62 31.17
N GLU A 125 12.81 22.65 30.81
CA GLU A 125 13.23 21.39 30.18
C GLU A 125 13.42 21.52 28.67
N GLY A 126 12.87 22.58 28.06
CA GLY A 126 13.02 22.85 26.64
C GLY A 126 12.28 24.10 26.19
N SER A 127 12.38 24.39 24.89
CA SER A 127 11.57 25.44 24.26
C SER A 127 10.10 25.04 24.19
N GLU A 128 9.19 26.01 24.13
CA GLU A 128 7.75 25.78 23.91
C GLU A 128 7.49 24.89 22.68
N ARG A 129 8.29 25.09 21.61
CA ARG A 129 8.25 24.24 20.41
C ARG A 129 8.58 22.77 20.73
N THR A 130 9.60 22.51 21.54
CA THR A 130 10.01 21.15 21.91
C THR A 130 8.91 20.46 22.74
N ILE A 131 8.32 21.19 23.69
CA ILE A 131 7.23 20.70 24.52
C ILE A 131 6.00 20.40 23.65
N ALA A 132 5.63 21.31 22.74
CA ALA A 132 4.55 21.09 21.79
C ALA A 132 4.80 19.86 20.89
N LEU A 133 6.02 19.69 20.36
CA LEU A 133 6.36 18.51 19.57
C LEU A 133 6.29 17.21 20.38
N ALA A 134 6.68 17.22 21.65
CA ALA A 134 6.55 16.06 22.53
C ALA A 134 5.08 15.71 22.79
N ALA A 135 4.23 16.71 23.03
CA ALA A 135 2.80 16.51 23.19
C ALA A 135 2.15 15.97 21.92
N ILE A 136 2.49 16.53 20.75
CA ILE A 136 2.02 16.05 19.44
C ILE A 136 2.48 14.60 19.21
N LYS A 137 3.74 14.27 19.52
CA LYS A 137 4.26 12.90 19.41
C LYS A 137 3.45 11.93 20.26
N LEU A 138 3.19 12.26 21.53
CA LEU A 138 2.39 11.42 22.43
C LEU A 138 0.95 11.25 21.93
N ALA A 139 0.31 12.32 21.47
CA ALA A 139 -1.05 12.28 20.92
C ALA A 139 -1.12 11.47 19.62
N HIS A 140 -0.11 11.61 18.75
CA HIS A 140 -0.02 10.90 17.47
C HIS A 140 0.24 9.41 17.67
N THR A 141 1.18 9.04 18.55
CA THR A 141 1.49 7.62 18.87
C THR A 141 0.37 6.95 19.65
N GLY A 142 -0.29 7.67 20.57
CA GLY A 142 -1.43 7.15 21.35
C GLY A 142 -2.63 6.71 20.48
N ARG A 143 -2.73 7.21 19.24
CA ARG A 143 -3.75 6.84 18.26
C ARG A 143 -3.35 5.66 17.35
N GLY A 144 -2.25 4.97 17.66
CA GLY A 144 -1.81 3.79 16.92
C GLY A 144 -1.03 4.11 15.64
N ALA A 145 -0.48 5.31 15.50
CA ALA A 145 0.45 5.64 14.41
C ALA A 145 1.75 4.83 14.58
N VAL A 146 1.89 3.74 13.81
CA VAL A 146 3.12 2.96 13.73
C VAL A 146 4.01 3.61 12.66
N LEU A 147 5.21 4.04 13.05
CA LEU A 147 6.16 4.68 12.12
C LEU A 147 6.78 3.67 11.15
N ASP A 148 6.82 2.39 11.51
CA ASP A 148 7.48 1.31 10.77
C ASP A 148 6.50 0.22 10.35
N GLU A 149 5.87 0.37 9.19
CA GLU A 149 5.28 -0.75 8.46
C GLU A 149 5.84 -0.78 7.03
N ALA A 150 5.84 -1.96 6.40
CA ALA A 150 6.30 -2.14 5.03
C ALA A 150 5.10 -2.01 4.07
N ASP A 151 5.25 -1.25 2.98
CA ASP A 151 4.18 -1.05 2.00
C ASP A 151 3.70 -2.38 1.40
N ILE A 152 2.39 -2.57 1.35
CA ILE A 152 1.78 -3.71 0.65
C ILE A 152 1.86 -3.46 -0.86
N PRO A 153 2.45 -4.36 -1.66
CA PRO A 153 2.57 -4.18 -3.10
C PRO A 153 1.21 -4.15 -3.81
N ASP A 154 1.04 -3.19 -4.73
CA ASP A 154 -0.19 -2.96 -5.50
C ASP A 154 -0.51 -4.13 -6.45
N ALA A 155 -1.56 -4.89 -6.13
CA ALA A 155 -2.03 -6.02 -6.94
C ALA A 155 -3.00 -5.62 -8.08
N SER A 156 -3.39 -4.34 -8.18
CA SER A 156 -4.41 -3.88 -9.14
C SER A 156 -4.02 -4.12 -10.61
N HIS A 157 -2.72 -4.21 -10.90
CA HIS A 157 -2.21 -4.44 -12.26
C HIS A 157 -2.35 -5.89 -12.77
N GLN A 158 -2.54 -6.89 -11.91
CA GLN A 158 -2.70 -8.28 -12.35
C GLN A 158 -4.11 -8.60 -12.87
N PHE A 159 -5.06 -7.70 -12.61
CA PHE A 159 -6.48 -7.89 -12.89
C PHE A 159 -6.89 -7.57 -14.34
N ASN A 160 -5.99 -7.07 -15.17
CA ASN A 160 -6.30 -6.63 -16.53
C ASN A 160 -5.75 -7.53 -17.65
N ASP A 161 -4.89 -8.52 -17.33
CA ASP A 161 -4.22 -9.33 -18.36
C ASP A 161 -4.89 -10.69 -18.65
N ASP A 162 -5.79 -11.18 -17.78
CA ASP A 162 -6.39 -12.52 -17.95
C ASP A 162 -7.61 -12.54 -18.90
N ASP A 163 -8.17 -11.37 -19.26
CA ASP A 163 -9.31 -11.27 -20.19
C ASP A 163 -8.90 -11.33 -21.68
N ARG A 164 -7.63 -11.61 -22.00
CA ARG A 164 -7.14 -11.80 -23.38
C ARG A 164 -6.82 -13.25 -23.77
N ARG A 165 -6.96 -14.22 -22.87
CA ARG A 165 -6.77 -15.66 -23.18
C ARG A 165 -8.11 -16.41 -23.20
N GLY A 166 -9.01 -15.97 -24.07
CA GLY A 166 -10.32 -16.61 -24.27
C GLY A 166 -10.80 -16.50 -25.72
N GLY A 167 -9.93 -16.71 -26.70
CA GLY A 167 -10.27 -16.63 -28.13
C GLY A 167 -9.79 -17.85 -28.91
N LYS A 168 -10.73 -18.76 -29.18
CA LYS A 168 -10.60 -19.98 -29.99
C LYS A 168 -10.15 -19.64 -31.43
N GLY A 169 -9.08 -20.25 -31.93
CA GLY A 169 -8.67 -20.12 -33.33
C GLY A 169 -7.64 -21.17 -33.77
N LYS A 170 -8.12 -22.23 -34.43
CA LYS A 170 -7.34 -23.31 -35.07
C LYS A 170 -6.17 -22.77 -35.92
N LYS A 171 -4.99 -23.38 -35.82
CA LYS A 171 -4.19 -23.77 -37.01
C LYS A 171 -3.13 -24.81 -36.69
N GLN A 172 -3.08 -25.81 -37.56
CA GLN A 172 -2.23 -26.99 -37.59
C GLN A 172 -0.77 -26.65 -37.91
N GLY A 173 0.13 -27.51 -37.44
CA GLY A 173 1.34 -27.92 -38.17
C GLY A 173 2.60 -27.11 -37.93
N LYS A 174 3.56 -27.66 -37.17
CA LYS A 174 4.70 -28.45 -37.68
C LYS A 174 5.74 -28.61 -36.56
N ARG A 175 6.11 -29.87 -36.32
CA ARG A 175 7.24 -30.28 -35.49
C ARG A 175 8.52 -29.58 -35.93
N ARG A 176 9.31 -29.07 -34.98
CA ARG A 176 10.76 -29.05 -35.05
C ARG A 176 11.34 -29.26 -33.67
N ASP A 177 12.15 -30.30 -33.60
CA ASP A 177 12.93 -30.74 -32.45
C ASP A 177 13.89 -29.65 -32.00
N ARG A 178 13.95 -29.41 -30.68
CA ARG A 178 15.09 -28.81 -30.01
C ARG A 178 15.25 -29.47 -28.64
N HIS A 179 16.16 -30.45 -28.61
CA HIS A 179 17.01 -30.63 -27.44
C HIS A 179 17.86 -29.35 -27.28
N ASP A 180 17.81 -28.72 -26.11
CA ASP A 180 18.98 -28.40 -25.31
C ASP A 180 18.58 -27.75 -23.97
N SER A 181 19.38 -28.06 -22.94
CA SER A 181 19.63 -27.35 -21.67
C SER A 181 18.40 -26.81 -20.91
N GLY A 182 18.01 -27.38 -19.76
CA GLY A 182 18.86 -27.48 -18.58
C GLY A 182 18.99 -26.11 -17.92
N THR A 183 18.14 -25.83 -16.93
CA THR A 183 18.53 -25.31 -15.59
C THR A 183 17.32 -24.70 -14.89
N SER A 184 17.02 -25.31 -13.74
CA SER A 184 16.17 -24.80 -12.68
C SER A 184 16.60 -23.37 -12.29
N GLY A 185 15.76 -22.38 -12.58
CA GLY A 185 15.96 -21.00 -12.14
C GLY A 185 15.43 -20.81 -10.72
N GLY A 186 16.23 -21.23 -9.73
CA GLY A 186 15.96 -21.02 -8.32
C GLY A 186 15.77 -19.54 -7.98
N ARG A 187 14.87 -19.28 -7.03
CA ARG A 187 14.80 -18.02 -6.28
C ARG A 187 16.22 -17.65 -5.80
N PRO A 188 16.76 -16.47 -6.15
CA PRO A 188 17.96 -15.99 -5.47
C PRO A 188 17.59 -15.73 -4.02
N GLN A 189 18.25 -16.46 -3.13
CA GLN A 189 18.26 -16.20 -1.71
C GLN A 189 18.77 -14.77 -1.47
N GLN A 190 18.09 -14.14 -0.52
CA GLN A 190 18.32 -12.81 -0.01
C GLN A 190 19.67 -12.80 0.74
N GLY A 191 20.74 -12.54 0.02
CA GLY A 191 22.03 -12.15 0.58
C GLY A 191 22.02 -10.64 0.80
N HIS A 192 21.91 -10.21 2.05
CA HIS A 192 22.03 -8.81 2.45
C HIS A 192 23.52 -8.45 2.36
N ASP A 193 23.95 -7.89 1.22
CA ASP A 193 25.29 -7.34 1.08
C ASP A 193 25.30 -5.99 1.84
N PRO A 194 26.13 -5.81 2.90
CA PRO A 194 26.09 -4.63 3.77
C PRO A 194 26.60 -3.33 3.12
N ASN A 195 26.79 -3.31 1.81
CA ASN A 195 27.37 -2.18 1.07
C ASN A 195 26.50 -1.77 -0.14
N VAL A 196 25.19 -1.65 0.08
CA VAL A 196 24.22 -1.19 -0.93
C VAL A 196 23.90 0.28 -0.68
N GLY A 197 24.19 1.11 -1.66
CA GLY A 197 23.74 2.50 -1.72
C GLY A 197 22.46 2.65 -2.53
N TYR A 198 21.71 3.71 -2.27
CA TYR A 198 20.45 3.98 -2.97
C TYR A 198 20.56 5.22 -3.85
N VAL A 199 20.00 5.14 -5.05
CA VAL A 199 19.94 6.24 -6.01
C VAL A 199 18.49 6.64 -6.25
N TYR A 200 18.17 7.90 -6.02
CA TYR A 200 16.91 8.53 -6.38
C TYR A 200 16.89 8.88 -7.86
N VAL A 201 15.80 8.55 -8.53
CA VAL A 201 15.53 8.85 -9.94
C VAL A 201 14.19 9.58 -10.03
N GLY A 202 14.18 10.79 -10.59
CA GLY A 202 13.02 11.68 -10.65
C GLY A 202 11.94 11.27 -11.67
N VAL A 203 11.78 9.98 -11.94
CA VAL A 203 10.70 9.45 -12.77
C VAL A 203 10.14 8.17 -12.14
N GLY A 204 8.82 8.04 -12.14
CA GLY A 204 8.07 6.93 -11.54
C GLY A 204 7.01 6.35 -12.47
N ARG A 205 6.00 5.68 -11.91
CA ARG A 205 4.95 4.98 -12.67
C ARG A 205 4.16 5.89 -13.60
N ARG A 206 3.91 7.15 -13.22
CA ARG A 206 3.22 8.13 -14.10
C ARG A 206 4.05 8.47 -15.34
N GLY A 207 5.37 8.31 -15.26
CA GLY A 207 6.27 8.38 -16.42
C GLY A 207 6.32 7.10 -17.26
N GLY A 208 5.53 6.08 -16.91
CA GLY A 208 5.50 4.79 -17.58
C GLY A 208 6.75 3.93 -17.36
N VAL A 209 7.53 4.23 -16.32
CA VAL A 209 8.81 3.56 -16.03
C VAL A 209 8.57 2.17 -15.45
N ARG A 210 9.28 1.18 -16.03
CA ARG A 210 9.31 -0.21 -15.57
C ARG A 210 10.70 -0.54 -14.99
N PRO A 211 10.84 -1.57 -14.15
CA PRO A 211 12.14 -1.96 -13.60
C PRO A 211 13.19 -2.23 -14.69
N GLY A 212 12.80 -2.86 -15.78
CA GLY A 212 13.68 -3.13 -16.92
C GLY A 212 14.20 -1.86 -17.62
N ASP A 213 13.45 -0.76 -17.58
CA ASP A 213 13.90 0.51 -18.17
C ASP A 213 15.03 1.12 -17.32
N LEU A 214 14.94 1.02 -15.99
CA LEU A 214 15.97 1.48 -15.06
C LEU A 214 17.21 0.59 -15.11
N VAL A 215 17.02 -0.74 -15.10
CA VAL A 215 18.11 -1.72 -15.25
C VAL A 215 18.85 -1.49 -16.57
N GLY A 216 18.12 -1.33 -17.68
CA GLY A 216 18.72 -1.07 -18.99
C GLY A 216 19.48 0.24 -19.05
N ALA A 217 18.92 1.33 -18.50
CA ALA A 217 19.59 2.63 -18.48
C ALA A 217 20.87 2.63 -17.62
N ILE A 218 20.87 1.91 -16.51
CA ILE A 218 22.02 1.81 -15.61
C ILE A 218 23.09 0.88 -16.20
N ALA A 219 22.71 -0.35 -16.58
CA ALA A 219 23.65 -1.36 -17.06
C ALA A 219 24.38 -0.93 -18.34
N ASN A 220 23.67 -0.29 -19.28
CA ASN A 220 24.26 0.13 -20.54
C ASN A 220 25.28 1.29 -20.39
N GLU A 221 25.15 2.12 -19.35
CA GLU A 221 25.95 3.34 -19.19
C GLU A 221 27.04 3.19 -18.12
N THR A 222 26.86 2.32 -17.13
CA THR A 222 27.83 2.09 -16.03
C THR A 222 28.60 0.77 -16.16
N GLY A 223 28.18 -0.12 -17.06
CA GLY A 223 28.77 -1.46 -17.19
C GLY A 223 28.41 -2.42 -16.05
N LEU A 224 27.56 -2.01 -15.11
CA LEU A 224 27.05 -2.89 -14.05
C LEU A 224 26.23 -4.03 -14.65
N ALA A 225 26.47 -5.26 -14.18
CA ALA A 225 25.63 -6.38 -14.58
C ALA A 225 24.26 -6.25 -13.88
N GLY A 226 23.17 -6.65 -14.55
CA GLY A 226 21.82 -6.55 -13.97
C GLY A 226 21.63 -7.32 -12.66
N ARG A 227 22.55 -8.24 -12.33
CA ARG A 227 22.61 -8.97 -11.04
C ARG A 227 23.18 -8.14 -9.89
N ASP A 228 23.98 -7.12 -10.19
CA ASP A 228 24.61 -6.23 -9.22
C ASP A 228 23.68 -5.05 -8.87
N ILE A 229 22.60 -4.87 -9.63
CA ILE A 229 21.54 -3.91 -9.34
C ILE A 229 20.59 -4.55 -8.33
N GLY A 230 20.53 -3.94 -7.15
CA GLY A 230 19.74 -4.37 -6.02
C GLY A 230 18.24 -4.01 -6.16
N PRO A 231 17.52 -3.88 -5.04
CA PRO A 231 16.07 -3.68 -5.06
C PRO A 231 15.70 -2.36 -5.74
N ILE A 232 14.68 -2.42 -6.62
CA ILE A 232 14.11 -1.27 -7.32
C ILE A 232 12.72 -1.00 -6.74
N ARG A 233 12.53 0.20 -6.17
CA ARG A 233 11.22 0.72 -5.75
C ARG A 233 10.77 1.78 -6.74
N ILE A 234 9.58 1.62 -7.32
CA ILE A 234 9.01 2.59 -8.25
C ILE A 234 7.76 3.17 -7.60
N SER A 235 7.83 4.44 -7.23
CA SER A 235 6.72 5.24 -6.73
C SER A 235 6.02 5.94 -7.92
N ASP A 236 4.97 6.72 -7.67
CA ASP A 236 4.22 7.37 -8.74
C ASP A 236 5.02 8.42 -9.50
N HIS A 237 5.85 9.19 -8.78
CA HIS A 237 6.62 10.31 -9.30
C HIS A 237 8.13 10.08 -9.40
N TYR A 238 8.65 9.11 -8.66
CA TYR A 238 10.09 8.82 -8.57
C TYR A 238 10.35 7.32 -8.44
N SER A 239 11.61 6.94 -8.61
CA SER A 239 12.09 5.57 -8.38
C SER A 239 13.34 5.61 -7.50
N VAL A 240 13.57 4.56 -6.72
CA VAL A 240 14.78 4.34 -5.94
C VAL A 240 15.38 3.02 -6.37
N VAL A 241 16.67 3.03 -6.70
CA VAL A 241 17.41 1.85 -7.17
C VAL A 241 18.56 1.59 -6.20
N GLY A 242 18.61 0.38 -5.64
CA GLY A 242 19.76 -0.10 -4.90
C GLY A 242 20.89 -0.49 -5.84
N VAL A 243 22.10 -0.03 -5.57
CA VAL A 243 23.33 -0.35 -6.31
C VAL A 243 24.48 -0.52 -5.33
N PRO A 244 25.62 -1.12 -5.71
CA PRO A 244 26.78 -1.18 -4.84
C PRO A 244 27.20 0.24 -4.43
N GLU A 245 27.55 0.45 -3.15
CA GLU A 245 27.87 1.77 -2.60
C GLU A 245 29.00 2.46 -3.39
N ALA A 246 29.97 1.68 -3.86
CA ALA A 246 31.08 2.17 -4.69
C ALA A 246 30.63 2.73 -6.05
N SER A 247 29.44 2.35 -6.53
CA SER A 247 28.93 2.71 -7.86
C SER A 247 27.83 3.78 -7.81
N VAL A 248 27.47 4.30 -6.64
CA VAL A 248 26.36 5.26 -6.46
C VAL A 248 26.58 6.53 -7.30
N GLU A 249 27.78 7.13 -7.23
CA GLU A 249 28.08 8.38 -7.94
C GLU A 249 28.10 8.17 -9.47
N ASP A 250 28.63 7.04 -9.92
CA ASP A 250 28.65 6.67 -11.33
C ASP A 250 27.24 6.48 -11.89
N VAL A 251 26.37 5.82 -11.11
CA VAL A 251 24.95 5.61 -11.45
C VAL A 251 24.18 6.94 -11.47
N VAL A 252 24.43 7.84 -10.51
CA VAL A 252 23.84 9.19 -10.53
C VAL A 252 24.27 9.95 -11.78
N GLY A 253 25.56 9.87 -12.16
CA GLY A 253 26.08 10.46 -13.39
C GLY A 253 25.43 9.86 -14.64
N ALA A 254 25.31 8.54 -14.71
CA ALA A 254 24.72 7.80 -15.81
C ALA A 254 23.24 8.17 -16.04
N ILE A 255 22.44 8.27 -14.98
CA ILE A 255 21.01 8.60 -15.09
C ILE A 255 20.80 10.07 -15.49
N LYS A 256 21.71 10.98 -15.09
CA LYS A 256 21.68 12.38 -15.55
C LYS A 256 22.01 12.53 -17.04
N ARG A 257 22.87 11.66 -17.59
CA ARG A 257 23.29 11.67 -18.99
C ARG A 257 22.33 10.91 -19.91
N SER A 258 21.74 9.84 -19.41
CA SER A 258 20.80 8.99 -20.15
C SER A 258 19.38 9.58 -20.17
N THR A 259 18.56 9.06 -21.08
CA THR A 259 17.13 9.37 -21.12
C THR A 259 16.34 8.14 -20.71
N VAL A 260 15.58 8.25 -19.63
CA VAL A 260 14.64 7.19 -19.22
C VAL A 260 13.34 7.47 -19.96
N LYS A 261 13.00 6.64 -20.95
CA LYS A 261 11.88 6.85 -21.88
C LYS A 261 11.87 8.21 -22.58
N GLY A 262 13.04 8.66 -23.05
CA GLY A 262 13.16 9.89 -23.84
C GLY A 262 13.03 11.19 -23.04
N LYS A 263 12.97 11.13 -21.70
CA LYS A 263 12.97 12.31 -20.82
C LYS A 263 14.26 12.39 -20.02
N LYS A 264 14.84 13.59 -19.91
CA LYS A 264 15.95 13.87 -18.97
C LYS A 264 15.38 13.83 -17.55
N THR A 265 16.02 13.07 -16.67
CA THR A 265 15.53 12.86 -15.31
C THR A 265 16.57 13.29 -14.30
N LYS A 266 16.12 13.81 -13.15
CA LYS A 266 17.01 14.20 -12.05
C LYS A 266 17.43 12.94 -11.31
N ALA A 267 18.73 12.76 -11.08
CA ALA A 267 19.24 11.72 -10.21
C ALA A 267 20.08 12.29 -9.07
N ARG A 268 20.00 11.68 -7.90
CA ARG A 268 20.82 12.01 -6.72
C ARG A 268 20.97 10.79 -5.83
N ARG A 269 21.98 10.78 -4.96
CA ARG A 269 22.03 9.82 -3.85
C ARG A 269 20.75 9.94 -3.02
N TYR A 270 20.14 8.80 -2.72
CA TYR A 270 19.00 8.69 -1.83
C TYR A 270 19.53 8.38 -0.44
N THR A 271 19.17 9.22 0.52
CA THR A 271 19.44 9.03 1.95
C THR A 271 18.05 9.03 2.58
N ASP A 272 17.78 8.01 3.39
CA ASP A 272 16.49 7.82 4.05
C ASP A 272 16.18 8.98 5.03
#